data_AF-A0A166G6Q3-F1
#
_entry.id   AF-A0A166G6Q3-F1
#
_cell.length_a   1.000
_cell.length_b   1.000
_cell.length_c   1.000
_cell.angle_alpha   90.00
_cell.angle_beta   90.00
_cell.angle_gamma   90.00
#
_symmetry.space_group_name_H-M   'P 1'
#
loop_
_entity.id
_entity.type
_entity.pdbx_description
1 polymer ?
#
loop_
_entity_poly.entity_id
_entity_poly.type
_entity_poly.pdbx_seq_one_letter_code
_entity_poly.pdbx_strand_id
1 'polypeptide(L)'
;MATSGGSLNDARSTTSVLPTKGNQSLAKRLLFPHLPPNTPLPPFLASPAAASQLNPELHEFLALALRAYVQPWWSKISKYDKDFIPSIAEVIIFFSQTVEQRLIASSPHLITALCCDWPNLLEQHYTDYRNATRKVGTSYASGGELSLAALFHASQRHMAIDDQGFVNETYLCLSVEHVMKRCLPPEDWNSEAERAIVRELVVRLLLDMVWGRIAKPWFWMKLTLDLLGPPPESNHKPRQHGRITIHGLLILFLSSVQSLSGFALFLIALVQSTYALVLSVAASSDMPPMPYSGSLTKPSIDVIAQVLSLRNRNTSTAVLSLSYRIVRFLDPFLNRLIPYLFYTYVTPEFLLKVVRLSKTTLFPNNGYPGPPFEEPSVEEQMDIRFQLEERLLQVMPGFLGTLLLGSTEEVRRQTIRDAIDPLSSRLCNIHLLMFLFDDLVLTIFPDLGLNDPASNTDMDGSVEDRDGSLTPPDPLFPP
;
A
#
# COMPACT_ATOMS: atom_id res chain seq x y z
N MET A 1 35.25 35.32 67.35
CA MET A 1 34.74 36.13 66.22
C MET A 1 34.39 35.17 65.08
N ALA A 2 33.10 35.12 64.72
CA ALA A 2 32.43 34.47 63.57
C ALA A 2 32.84 33.02 63.19
N THR A 3 32.09 31.95 63.47
CA THR A 3 30.85 31.44 62.81
C THR A 3 30.91 31.27 61.28
N SER A 4 30.84 30.03 60.78
CA SER A 4 29.77 29.53 59.87
C SER A 4 30.15 28.16 59.26
N GLY A 5 29.18 27.24 59.17
CA GLY A 5 29.07 26.35 58.01
C GLY A 5 29.08 24.83 58.21
N GLY A 6 27.94 24.26 58.61
CA GLY A 6 27.34 23.07 57.96
C GLY A 6 27.82 21.65 58.34
N SER A 7 26.89 20.84 58.88
CA SER A 7 26.49 19.55 58.28
C SER A 7 25.53 18.81 59.23
N LEU A 8 24.23 18.91 58.97
CA LEU A 8 23.19 17.99 59.46
C LEU A 8 22.90 17.03 58.30
N ASN A 9 23.24 15.74 58.46
CA ASN A 9 22.68 14.68 57.64
C ASN A 9 21.98 13.69 58.56
N ASP A 10 20.67 13.85 58.59
CA ASP A 10 19.70 12.98 59.24
C ASP A 10 19.62 11.62 58.54
N ALA A 11 19.33 10.63 59.37
CA ALA A 11 19.05 9.25 59.04
C ALA A 11 17.97 9.11 57.95
N ARG A 12 18.19 8.20 57.00
CA ARG A 12 17.12 7.69 56.14
C ARG A 12 17.10 6.17 56.16
N SER A 13 16.02 5.69 56.77
CA SER A 13 15.59 4.31 56.91
C SER A 13 15.62 3.54 55.59
N THR A 14 16.19 2.34 55.66
CA THR A 14 16.11 1.30 54.64
C THR A 14 14.68 0.75 54.58
N THR A 15 13.85 1.34 53.73
CA THR A 15 12.57 0.74 53.34
C THR A 15 12.82 -0.18 52.14
N SER A 16 12.80 -1.48 52.41
CA SER A 16 12.70 -2.54 51.40
C SER A 16 11.49 -2.25 50.50
N VAL A 17 11.75 -1.82 49.26
CA VAL A 17 10.73 -1.67 48.23
C VAL A 17 10.38 -3.06 47.73
N LEU A 18 9.23 -3.59 48.16
CA LEU A 18 8.58 -4.71 47.47
C LEU A 18 8.38 -4.31 45.99
N PRO A 19 8.67 -5.19 45.01
CA PRO A 19 8.43 -4.87 43.62
C PRO A 19 6.93 -4.69 43.38
N THR A 20 6.54 -3.47 43.04
CA THR A 20 5.21 -3.14 42.54
C THR A 20 4.88 -4.03 41.34
N LYS A 21 3.76 -4.75 41.39
CA LYS A 21 3.12 -5.37 40.21
C LYS A 21 2.73 -4.26 39.23
N GLY A 22 3.66 -3.77 38.42
CA GLY A 22 3.46 -2.61 37.56
C GLY A 22 4.24 -2.72 36.26
N ASN A 23 3.51 -2.60 35.15
CA ASN A 23 3.96 -2.37 33.77
C ASN A 23 4.46 -3.58 32.96
N GLN A 24 3.74 -4.70 32.98
CA GLN A 24 3.80 -5.64 31.86
C GLN A 24 2.95 -5.11 30.69
N SER A 25 3.47 -5.14 29.47
CA SER A 25 2.73 -4.72 28.27
C SER A 25 1.47 -5.56 28.06
N LEU A 26 0.45 -5.00 27.39
CA LEU A 26 -0.78 -5.73 27.05
C LEU A 26 -0.46 -7.04 26.34
N ALA A 27 0.45 -7.00 25.38
CA ALA A 27 0.87 -8.17 24.62
C ALA A 27 1.50 -9.24 25.50
N LYS A 28 2.39 -8.87 26.43
CA LYS A 28 3.00 -9.84 27.34
C LYS A 28 1.96 -10.51 28.25
N ARG A 29 1.01 -9.73 28.77
CA ARG A 29 -0.04 -10.24 29.65
C ARG A 29 -1.04 -11.16 28.94
N LEU A 30 -1.39 -10.84 27.69
CA LEU A 30 -2.44 -11.53 26.94
C LEU A 30 -1.90 -12.72 26.14
N LEU A 31 -0.76 -12.56 25.47
CA LEU A 31 -0.20 -13.56 24.56
C LEU A 31 0.76 -14.52 25.27
N PHE A 32 1.45 -14.07 26.33
CA PHE A 32 2.48 -14.87 27.01
C PHE A 32 2.30 -14.86 28.54
N PRO A 33 1.14 -15.32 29.06
CA PRO A 33 0.81 -15.23 30.48
C PRO A 33 1.78 -16.01 31.39
N HIS A 34 2.43 -17.05 30.85
CA HIS A 34 3.38 -17.91 31.57
C HIS A 34 4.81 -17.36 31.57
N LEU A 35 5.09 -16.32 30.77
CA LEU A 35 6.44 -15.81 30.58
C LEU A 35 6.85 -14.87 31.75
N PRO A 36 8.01 -15.07 32.38
CA PRO A 36 8.47 -14.21 33.47
C PRO A 36 8.58 -12.72 33.06
N PRO A 37 8.37 -11.76 33.98
CA PRO A 37 8.35 -10.33 33.69
C PRO A 37 9.64 -9.81 33.01
N ASN A 38 10.79 -10.40 33.32
CA ASN A 38 12.10 -9.96 32.83
C ASN A 38 12.55 -10.65 31.53
N THR A 39 11.80 -11.63 31.02
CA THR A 39 12.17 -12.34 29.78
C THR A 39 11.75 -11.53 28.55
N PRO A 40 12.60 -11.40 27.51
CA PRO A 40 12.21 -10.77 26.26
C PRO A 40 11.05 -11.52 25.58
N LEU A 41 10.26 -10.80 24.78
CA LEU A 41 9.21 -11.43 23.96
C LEU A 41 9.87 -12.34 22.91
N PRO A 42 9.23 -13.47 22.55
CA PRO A 42 9.72 -14.30 21.45
C PRO A 42 9.74 -13.51 20.13
N PRO A 43 10.53 -13.95 19.13
CA PRO A 43 10.58 -13.27 17.85
C PRO A 43 9.22 -13.35 17.13
N PHE A 44 8.67 -12.21 16.72
CA PHE A 44 7.46 -12.18 15.87
C PHE A 44 7.83 -12.46 14.42
N LEU A 45 8.92 -11.87 13.96
CA LEU A 45 9.50 -12.02 12.62
C LEU A 45 10.69 -12.98 12.65
N ALA A 46 10.87 -13.74 11.58
CA ALA A 46 12.01 -14.62 11.34
C ALA A 46 13.31 -13.83 11.11
N SER A 47 13.25 -12.65 10.49
CA SER A 47 14.44 -11.83 10.24
C SER A 47 14.91 -11.07 11.49
N PRO A 48 16.15 -11.30 11.98
CA PRO A 48 16.64 -10.67 13.20
C PRO A 48 16.84 -9.15 13.07
N ALA A 49 17.08 -8.65 11.86
CA ALA A 49 17.29 -7.21 11.61
C ALA A 49 16.01 -6.40 11.81
N ALA A 50 14.88 -6.88 11.32
CA ALA A 50 13.57 -6.24 11.49
C ALA A 50 12.98 -6.47 12.90
N ALA A 51 13.29 -7.62 13.50
CA ALA A 51 12.76 -8.07 14.79
C ALA A 51 12.95 -7.05 15.93
N SER A 52 14.11 -6.41 16.04
CA SER A 52 14.41 -5.53 17.19
C SER A 52 13.50 -4.30 17.30
N GLN A 53 13.07 -3.74 16.17
CA GLN A 53 12.23 -2.54 16.12
C GLN A 53 10.74 -2.88 15.95
N LEU A 54 10.41 -3.88 15.12
CA LEU A 54 9.03 -4.20 14.78
C LEU A 54 8.35 -5.14 15.79
N ASN A 55 9.09 -6.06 16.41
CA ASN A 55 8.48 -7.10 17.25
C ASN A 55 7.56 -6.53 18.34
N PRO A 56 7.95 -5.49 19.12
CA PRO A 56 7.08 -4.98 20.18
C PRO A 56 5.74 -4.46 19.64
N GLU A 57 5.77 -3.75 18.52
CA GLU A 57 4.58 -3.17 17.89
C GLU A 57 3.69 -4.24 17.26
N LEU A 58 4.28 -5.27 16.62
CA LEU A 58 3.53 -6.39 16.04
C LEU A 58 2.84 -7.23 17.11
N HIS A 59 3.52 -7.50 18.23
CA HIS A 59 2.91 -8.17 19.37
C HIS A 59 1.76 -7.34 19.99
N GLU A 60 1.93 -6.02 20.09
CA GLU A 60 0.86 -5.15 20.57
C GLU A 60 -0.34 -5.13 19.61
N PHE A 61 -0.08 -5.07 18.30
CA PHE A 61 -1.11 -5.16 17.27
C PHE A 61 -1.89 -6.48 17.37
N LEU A 62 -1.19 -7.61 17.45
CA LEU A 62 -1.81 -8.93 17.61
C LEU A 62 -2.65 -9.02 18.89
N ALA A 63 -2.14 -8.49 20.01
CA ALA A 63 -2.86 -8.47 21.27
C ALA A 63 -4.15 -7.64 21.20
N LEU A 64 -4.12 -6.50 20.48
CA LEU A 64 -5.31 -5.70 20.24
C LEU A 64 -6.32 -6.44 19.35
N ALA A 65 -5.86 -7.11 18.30
CA ALA A 65 -6.71 -7.90 17.41
C ALA A 65 -7.41 -9.05 18.14
N LEU A 66 -6.67 -9.87 18.90
CA LEU A 66 -7.26 -10.99 19.66
C LEU A 66 -8.19 -10.49 20.77
N ARG A 67 -7.86 -9.37 21.43
CA ARG A 67 -8.75 -8.72 22.40
C ARG A 67 -10.04 -8.20 21.77
N ALA A 68 -9.99 -7.69 20.54
CA ALA A 68 -11.14 -7.15 19.85
C ALA A 68 -12.05 -8.24 19.26
N TYR A 69 -11.47 -9.22 18.58
CA TYR A 69 -12.23 -10.16 17.75
C TYR A 69 -12.40 -11.56 18.37
N VAL A 70 -11.60 -11.94 19.37
CA VAL A 70 -11.64 -13.30 19.98
C VAL A 70 -12.13 -13.26 21.43
N GLN A 71 -11.52 -12.42 22.26
CA GLN A 71 -11.82 -12.35 23.69
C GLN A 71 -13.31 -12.10 24.04
N PRO A 72 -14.08 -11.24 23.33
CA PRO A 72 -15.45 -10.91 23.73
C PRO A 72 -16.45 -12.06 23.65
N TRP A 73 -16.24 -13.02 22.74
CA TRP A 73 -17.07 -14.22 22.65
C TRP A 73 -16.45 -15.39 23.40
N TRP A 74 -15.12 -15.56 23.38
CA TRP A 74 -14.47 -16.66 24.09
C TRP A 74 -14.70 -16.61 25.60
N SER A 75 -14.59 -15.41 26.19
CA SER A 75 -14.85 -15.20 27.64
C SER A 75 -16.27 -15.55 28.09
N LYS A 76 -17.24 -15.60 27.15
CA LYS A 76 -18.61 -16.05 27.41
C LYS A 76 -18.74 -17.57 27.40
N ILE A 77 -17.88 -18.26 26.66
CA ILE A 77 -17.85 -19.72 26.55
C ILE A 77 -17.00 -20.32 27.67
N SER A 78 -15.75 -19.87 27.82
CA SER A 78 -14.82 -20.32 28.86
C SER A 78 -14.23 -19.15 29.62
N LYS A 79 -14.70 -18.94 30.85
CA LYS A 79 -14.29 -17.81 31.69
C LYS A 79 -12.89 -17.96 32.30
N TYR A 80 -12.42 -19.19 32.45
CA TYR A 80 -11.19 -19.52 33.18
C TYR A 80 -10.04 -19.97 32.30
N ASP A 81 -10.30 -20.26 31.02
CA ASP A 81 -9.27 -20.63 30.06
C ASP A 81 -8.44 -19.40 29.67
N LYS A 82 -7.15 -19.47 29.99
CA LYS A 82 -6.15 -18.43 29.68
C LYS A 82 -5.14 -18.89 28.63
N ASP A 83 -5.20 -20.14 28.21
CA ASP A 83 -4.23 -20.75 27.30
C ASP A 83 -4.70 -20.66 25.84
N PHE A 84 -6.02 -20.58 25.62
CA PHE A 84 -6.59 -20.45 24.28
C PHE A 84 -6.06 -19.26 23.46
N ILE A 85 -6.00 -18.05 24.06
CA ILE A 85 -5.51 -16.85 23.36
C ILE A 85 -4.01 -16.97 23.03
N PRO A 86 -3.13 -17.40 23.95
CA PRO A 86 -1.75 -17.78 23.64
C PRO A 86 -1.62 -18.79 22.49
N SER A 87 -2.39 -19.88 22.48
CA SER A 87 -2.33 -20.89 21.41
C SER A 87 -2.66 -20.29 20.04
N ILE A 88 -3.73 -19.51 19.94
CA ILE A 88 -4.06 -18.81 18.68
C ILE A 88 -2.97 -17.81 18.29
N ALA A 89 -2.35 -17.14 19.26
CA ALA A 89 -1.25 -16.21 19.00
C ALA A 89 -0.02 -16.93 18.44
N GLU A 90 0.32 -18.12 18.93
CA GLU A 90 1.43 -18.94 18.42
C GLU A 90 1.22 -19.29 16.94
N VAL A 91 0.02 -19.74 16.56
CA VAL A 91 -0.34 -20.04 15.16
C VAL A 91 -0.22 -18.79 14.28
N ILE A 92 -0.69 -17.63 14.74
CA ILE A 92 -0.60 -16.37 13.98
C ILE A 92 0.87 -15.92 13.85
N ILE A 93 1.68 -16.07 14.89
CA ILE A 93 3.11 -15.73 14.84
C ILE A 93 3.80 -16.64 13.82
N PHE A 94 3.57 -17.95 13.86
CA PHE A 94 4.14 -18.89 12.90
C PHE A 94 3.71 -18.57 11.46
N PHE A 95 2.40 -18.33 11.27
CA PHE A 95 1.85 -17.88 9.99
C PHE A 95 2.55 -16.61 9.49
N SER A 96 2.72 -15.61 10.37
CA SER A 96 3.35 -14.33 10.02
C SER A 96 4.81 -14.48 9.63
N GLN A 97 5.57 -15.34 10.33
CA GLN A 97 6.97 -15.64 10.00
C GLN A 97 7.09 -16.30 8.63
N THR A 98 6.19 -17.22 8.30
CA THR A 98 6.21 -17.91 6.99
C THR A 98 5.83 -16.95 5.86
N VAL A 99 4.83 -16.08 6.10
CA VAL A 99 4.48 -15.00 5.16
C VAL A 99 5.65 -14.04 4.95
N GLU A 100 6.38 -13.66 6.00
CA GLU A 100 7.58 -12.82 5.89
C GLU A 100 8.65 -13.49 5.00
N GLN A 101 8.94 -14.77 5.23
CA GLN A 101 9.91 -15.51 4.42
C GLN A 101 9.51 -15.54 2.94
N ARG A 102 8.21 -15.77 2.65
CA ARG A 102 7.67 -15.73 1.29
C ARG A 102 7.76 -14.33 0.68
N LEU A 103 7.51 -13.28 1.45
CA LEU A 103 7.63 -11.89 1.00
C LEU A 103 9.07 -11.52 0.64
N ILE A 104 10.04 -11.94 1.47
CA ILE A 104 11.47 -11.74 1.21
C ILE A 104 11.89 -12.48 -0.06
N ALA A 105 11.51 -13.76 -0.18
CA ALA A 105 11.81 -14.60 -1.35
C ALA A 105 11.19 -14.04 -2.64
N SER A 106 9.99 -13.46 -2.55
CA SER A 106 9.25 -12.90 -3.68
C SER A 106 9.57 -11.43 -3.93
N SER A 107 10.52 -10.82 -3.21
CA SER A 107 10.82 -9.40 -3.33
C SER A 107 11.14 -8.90 -4.76
N PRO A 108 11.80 -9.66 -5.66
CA PRO A 108 11.99 -9.23 -7.04
C PRO A 108 10.66 -9.19 -7.82
N HIS A 109 9.77 -10.15 -7.58
CA HIS A 109 8.44 -10.17 -8.19
C HIS A 109 7.56 -9.06 -7.62
N LEU A 110 7.68 -8.75 -6.33
CA LEU A 110 6.97 -7.63 -5.70
C LEU A 110 7.39 -6.28 -6.30
N ILE A 111 8.68 -6.08 -6.60
CA ILE A 111 9.14 -4.87 -7.30
C ILE A 111 8.51 -4.79 -8.70
N THR A 112 8.45 -5.91 -9.43
CA THR A 112 7.76 -5.96 -10.72
C THR A 112 6.27 -5.65 -10.59
N ALA A 113 5.57 -6.24 -9.62
CA ALA A 113 4.17 -5.97 -9.36
C ALA A 113 3.90 -4.49 -9.07
N LEU A 114 4.67 -3.89 -8.16
CA LEU A 114 4.55 -2.48 -7.79
C LEU A 114 4.86 -1.51 -8.93
N CYS A 115 5.83 -1.86 -9.79
CA CYS A 115 6.30 -0.97 -10.86
C CYS A 115 5.59 -1.19 -12.19
N CYS A 116 5.03 -2.37 -12.42
CA CYS A 116 4.40 -2.76 -13.67
C CYS A 116 2.91 -3.07 -13.48
N ASP A 117 2.59 -4.09 -12.70
CA ASP A 117 1.23 -4.65 -12.64
C ASP A 117 0.26 -3.66 -11.98
N TRP A 118 0.65 -3.02 -10.89
CA TRP A 118 -0.18 -2.05 -10.17
C TRP A 118 -0.45 -0.78 -10.99
N PRO A 119 0.56 -0.15 -11.64
CA PRO A 119 0.31 0.93 -12.59
C PRO A 119 -0.58 0.52 -13.76
N ASN A 120 -0.41 -0.69 -14.30
CA ASN A 120 -1.26 -1.19 -15.39
C ASN A 120 -2.72 -1.39 -14.93
N LEU A 121 -2.93 -1.97 -13.74
CA LEU A 121 -4.27 -2.11 -13.14
C LEU A 121 -4.92 -0.74 -12.91
N LEU A 122 -4.15 0.24 -12.45
CA LEU A 122 -4.63 1.60 -12.26
C LEU A 122 -4.93 2.30 -13.60
N GLU A 123 -4.10 2.13 -14.63
CA GLU A 123 -4.36 2.63 -15.98
C GLU A 123 -5.65 2.03 -16.55
N GLN A 124 -5.84 0.72 -16.39
CA GLN A 124 -7.04 0.01 -16.83
C GLN A 124 -8.28 0.52 -16.08
N HIS A 125 -8.20 0.69 -14.76
CA HIS A 125 -9.27 1.27 -13.94
C HIS A 125 -9.71 2.65 -14.45
N TYR A 126 -8.76 3.54 -14.73
CA TYR A 126 -9.05 4.87 -15.28
C TYR A 126 -9.67 4.80 -16.68
N THR A 127 -9.17 3.89 -17.51
CA THR A 127 -9.67 3.67 -18.87
C THR A 127 -11.12 3.19 -18.86
N ASP A 128 -11.41 2.18 -18.06
CA ASP A 128 -12.74 1.59 -17.98
C ASP A 128 -13.74 2.52 -17.31
N TYR A 129 -13.32 3.28 -16.30
CA TYR A 129 -14.17 4.31 -15.69
C TYR A 129 -14.61 5.34 -16.73
N ARG A 130 -13.65 5.88 -17.50
CA ARG A 130 -13.97 6.86 -18.54
C ARG A 130 -14.82 6.28 -19.66
N ASN A 131 -14.59 5.01 -20.03
CA ASN A 131 -15.43 4.32 -21.00
C ASN A 131 -16.85 4.11 -20.49
N ALA A 132 -17.03 3.77 -19.20
CA ALA A 132 -18.33 3.70 -18.56
C ALA A 132 -19.02 5.06 -18.55
N THR A 133 -18.34 6.13 -18.10
CA THR A 133 -18.87 7.51 -18.08
C THR A 133 -19.37 7.97 -19.45
N ARG A 134 -18.64 7.65 -20.53
CA ARG A 134 -19.07 7.99 -21.90
C ARG A 134 -20.32 7.25 -22.37
N LYS A 135 -20.64 6.08 -21.78
CA LYS A 135 -21.79 5.26 -22.12
C LYS A 135 -23.05 5.64 -21.32
N VAL A 136 -22.88 6.22 -20.12
CA VAL A 136 -24.01 6.66 -19.27
C VAL A 136 -24.94 7.57 -20.08
N GLY A 137 -26.25 7.29 -20.01
CA GLY A 137 -27.28 8.08 -20.72
C GLY A 137 -27.31 7.91 -22.25
N THR A 138 -26.54 6.96 -22.80
CA THR A 138 -26.57 6.62 -24.23
C THR A 138 -27.33 5.30 -24.46
N SER A 139 -27.71 5.02 -25.71
CA SER A 139 -28.36 3.75 -26.09
C SER A 139 -27.52 2.50 -25.75
N TYR A 140 -26.19 2.65 -25.64
CA TYR A 140 -25.26 1.59 -25.26
C TYR A 140 -25.33 1.19 -23.78
N ALA A 141 -26.10 1.90 -22.96
CA ALA A 141 -26.33 1.61 -21.54
C ALA A 141 -27.71 0.98 -21.31
N SER A 142 -28.06 -0.04 -22.10
CA SER A 142 -29.40 -0.66 -22.12
C SER A 142 -30.51 0.38 -22.31
N GLY A 143 -30.38 1.23 -23.33
CA GLY A 143 -31.33 2.33 -23.55
C GLY A 143 -31.11 3.56 -22.65
N GLY A 144 -30.02 3.60 -21.88
CA GLY A 144 -29.65 4.74 -21.03
C GLY A 144 -29.93 4.54 -19.54
N GLU A 145 -30.46 3.36 -19.15
CA GLU A 145 -30.91 3.08 -17.78
C GLU A 145 -29.78 2.59 -16.85
N LEU A 146 -28.70 2.02 -17.38
CA LEU A 146 -27.61 1.51 -16.54
C LEU A 146 -26.81 2.65 -15.90
N SER A 147 -26.58 2.52 -14.59
CA SER A 147 -25.73 3.44 -13.83
C SER A 147 -24.26 3.30 -14.24
N LEU A 148 -23.45 4.32 -13.93
CA LEU A 148 -22.00 4.28 -14.15
C LEU A 148 -21.36 3.06 -13.49
N ALA A 149 -21.76 2.74 -12.26
CA ALA A 149 -21.22 1.61 -11.52
C ALA A 149 -21.59 0.27 -12.17
N ALA A 150 -22.82 0.11 -12.65
CA ALA A 150 -23.25 -1.10 -13.34
C ALA A 150 -22.49 -1.28 -14.68
N LEU A 151 -22.29 -0.21 -15.43
CA LEU A 151 -21.49 -0.23 -16.67
C LEU A 151 -20.02 -0.58 -16.40
N PHE A 152 -19.45 -0.03 -15.32
CA PHE A 152 -18.08 -0.30 -14.92
C PHE A 152 -17.90 -1.75 -14.44
N HIS A 153 -18.81 -2.24 -13.60
CA HIS A 153 -18.83 -3.62 -13.13
C HIS A 153 -18.91 -4.59 -14.32
N ALA A 154 -19.75 -4.29 -15.32
CA ALA A 154 -19.86 -5.09 -16.53
C ALA A 154 -18.55 -5.14 -17.35
N SER A 155 -17.71 -4.10 -17.30
CA SER A 155 -16.38 -4.11 -17.96
C SER A 155 -15.29 -4.83 -17.15
N GLN A 156 -15.39 -4.83 -15.81
CA GLN A 156 -14.36 -5.32 -14.88
C GLN A 156 -14.91 -6.43 -13.99
N ARG A 157 -15.54 -7.45 -14.58
CA ARG A 157 -16.18 -8.52 -13.80
C ARG A 157 -15.15 -9.27 -12.95
N HIS A 158 -15.46 -9.42 -11.67
CA HIS A 158 -14.62 -10.10 -10.70
C HIS A 158 -15.47 -11.06 -9.88
N MET A 159 -15.03 -12.32 -9.73
CA MET A 159 -15.82 -13.37 -9.03
C MET A 159 -16.14 -13.00 -7.57
N ALA A 160 -15.23 -12.27 -6.93
CA ALA A 160 -15.39 -11.81 -5.55
C ALA A 160 -16.30 -10.58 -5.37
N ILE A 161 -16.85 -10.00 -6.43
CA ILE A 161 -17.62 -8.75 -6.35
C ILE A 161 -19.01 -8.98 -6.94
N ASP A 162 -20.05 -8.62 -6.21
CA ASP A 162 -21.43 -8.67 -6.72
C ASP A 162 -21.81 -7.40 -7.51
N ASP A 163 -22.99 -7.40 -8.13
CA ASP A 163 -23.50 -6.27 -8.91
C ASP A 163 -23.70 -4.99 -8.08
N GLN A 164 -23.77 -5.12 -6.75
CA GLN A 164 -23.91 -4.01 -5.79
C GLN A 164 -22.57 -3.53 -5.24
N GLY A 165 -21.46 -4.14 -5.68
CA GLY A 165 -20.09 -3.89 -5.23
C GLY A 165 -19.84 -4.24 -3.76
N PHE A 166 -20.55 -5.24 -3.23
CA PHE A 166 -20.11 -5.93 -2.02
C PHE A 166 -19.10 -7.01 -2.36
N VAL A 167 -18.14 -7.19 -1.46
CA VAL A 167 -17.14 -8.26 -1.58
C VAL A 167 -17.73 -9.54 -1.01
N ASN A 168 -17.63 -10.61 -1.79
CA ASN A 168 -18.00 -11.94 -1.36
C ASN A 168 -17.00 -12.42 -0.29
N GLU A 169 -17.44 -12.45 0.96
CA GLU A 169 -16.64 -12.91 2.10
C GLU A 169 -16.15 -14.35 1.91
N THR A 170 -16.93 -15.21 1.23
CA THR A 170 -16.52 -16.60 0.95
C THR A 170 -15.29 -16.64 0.07
N TYR A 171 -15.18 -15.73 -0.91
CA TYR A 171 -13.97 -15.63 -1.74
C TYR A 171 -12.76 -15.28 -0.88
N LEU A 172 -12.86 -14.28 -0.02
CA LEU A 172 -11.75 -13.89 0.87
C LEU A 172 -11.38 -15.00 1.85
N CYS A 173 -12.37 -15.68 2.44
CA CYS A 173 -12.14 -16.83 3.31
C CYS A 173 -11.38 -17.93 2.57
N LEU A 174 -11.80 -18.27 1.35
CA LEU A 174 -11.10 -19.28 0.54
C LEU A 174 -9.68 -18.81 0.19
N SER A 175 -9.49 -17.57 -0.26
CA SER A 175 -8.15 -17.06 -0.60
C SER A 175 -7.21 -17.11 0.62
N VAL A 176 -7.66 -16.67 1.79
CA VAL A 176 -6.89 -16.74 3.04
C VAL A 176 -6.64 -18.20 3.45
N GLU A 177 -7.62 -19.08 3.31
CA GLU A 177 -7.47 -20.51 3.63
C GLU A 177 -6.42 -21.20 2.77
N HIS A 178 -6.38 -20.90 1.47
CA HIS A 178 -5.36 -21.44 0.56
C HIS A 178 -3.96 -20.90 0.92
N VAL A 179 -3.85 -19.61 1.29
CA VAL A 179 -2.59 -19.04 1.79
C VAL A 179 -2.16 -19.72 3.10
N MET A 180 -3.08 -19.88 4.05
CA MET A 180 -2.81 -20.56 5.33
C MET A 180 -2.36 -22.01 5.12
N LYS A 181 -2.96 -22.74 4.17
CA LYS A 181 -2.56 -24.13 3.84
C LYS A 181 -1.10 -24.24 3.41
N ARG A 182 -0.57 -23.21 2.75
CA ARG A 182 0.83 -23.17 2.31
C ARG A 182 1.79 -22.69 3.39
N CYS A 183 1.26 -22.03 4.42
CA CYS A 183 2.05 -21.44 5.49
C CYS A 183 2.10 -22.27 6.76
N LEU A 184 1.03 -22.98 7.13
CA LEU A 184 0.92 -23.67 8.42
C LEU A 184 1.49 -25.10 8.37
N PRO A 185 2.05 -25.60 9.48
CA PRO A 185 2.46 -27.00 9.60
C PRO A 185 1.23 -27.91 9.69
N PRO A 186 1.38 -29.23 9.43
CA PRO A 186 0.25 -30.16 9.44
C PRO A 186 -0.46 -30.20 10.80
N GLU A 187 0.27 -30.05 11.92
CA GLU A 187 -0.32 -29.98 13.26
C GLU A 187 -1.36 -28.86 13.37
N ASP A 188 -0.98 -27.62 13.06
CA ASP A 188 -1.86 -26.45 13.18
C ASP A 188 -2.93 -26.41 12.06
N TRP A 189 -2.61 -26.94 10.87
CA TRP A 189 -3.54 -26.99 9.76
C TRP A 189 -4.71 -27.97 10.00
N ASN A 190 -4.42 -29.12 10.63
CA ASN A 190 -5.42 -30.14 10.92
C ASN A 190 -6.38 -29.73 12.04
N SER A 191 -6.02 -28.72 12.83
CA SER A 191 -6.87 -28.12 13.85
C SER A 191 -7.94 -27.24 13.22
N GLU A 192 -9.12 -27.80 12.97
CA GLU A 192 -10.22 -27.09 12.30
C GLU A 192 -10.63 -25.80 13.04
N ALA A 193 -10.65 -25.84 14.38
CA ALA A 193 -11.03 -24.70 15.21
C ALA A 193 -10.03 -23.54 15.10
N GLU A 194 -8.73 -23.81 15.26
CA GLU A 194 -7.68 -22.79 15.18
C GLU A 194 -7.60 -22.22 13.76
N ARG A 195 -7.64 -23.10 12.75
CA ARG A 195 -7.69 -22.72 11.34
C ARG A 195 -8.86 -21.78 11.04
N ALA A 196 -10.07 -22.11 11.51
CA ALA A 196 -11.24 -21.27 11.30
C ALA A 196 -11.08 -19.91 12.00
N ILE A 197 -10.63 -19.88 13.26
CA ILE A 197 -10.48 -18.62 14.00
C ILE A 197 -9.44 -17.71 13.37
N VAL A 198 -8.28 -18.25 12.99
CA VAL A 198 -7.20 -17.48 12.37
C VAL A 198 -7.64 -16.97 11.00
N ARG A 199 -8.32 -17.79 10.19
CA ARG A 199 -8.90 -17.37 8.91
C ARG A 199 -9.87 -16.20 9.08
N GLU A 200 -10.87 -16.35 9.95
CA GLU A 200 -11.87 -15.31 10.20
C GLU A 200 -11.24 -14.04 10.76
N LEU A 201 -10.21 -14.15 11.60
CA LEU A 201 -9.48 -12.98 12.13
C LEU A 201 -8.78 -12.22 10.99
N VAL A 202 -8.05 -12.91 10.13
CA VAL A 202 -7.35 -12.31 8.99
C VAL A 202 -8.35 -11.67 8.02
N VAL A 203 -9.43 -12.38 7.69
CA VAL A 203 -10.48 -11.86 6.79
C VAL A 203 -11.16 -10.61 7.38
N ARG A 204 -11.49 -10.60 8.67
CA ARG A 204 -12.06 -9.40 9.32
C ARG A 204 -11.11 -8.22 9.31
N LEU A 205 -9.83 -8.44 9.60
CA LEU A 205 -8.82 -7.38 9.52
C LEU A 205 -8.70 -6.82 8.09
N LEU A 206 -8.74 -7.70 7.08
CA LEU A 206 -8.72 -7.32 5.67
C LEU A 206 -9.97 -6.52 5.29
N LEU A 207 -11.16 -7.00 5.62
CA LEU A 207 -12.43 -6.33 5.38
C LEU A 207 -12.47 -4.94 6.03
N ASP A 208 -12.11 -4.83 7.30
CA ASP A 208 -12.16 -3.58 8.06
C ASP A 208 -11.12 -2.56 7.56
N MET A 209 -9.92 -3.01 7.16
CA MET A 209 -8.87 -2.14 6.65
C MET A 209 -9.06 -1.75 5.20
N VAL A 210 -9.02 -2.75 4.33
CA VAL A 210 -8.86 -2.54 2.88
C VAL A 210 -10.21 -2.14 2.29
N TRP A 211 -11.25 -2.92 2.51
CA TRP A 211 -12.57 -2.69 1.89
C TRP A 211 -13.47 -1.74 2.67
N GLY A 212 -13.27 -1.62 3.98
CA GLY A 212 -13.98 -0.67 4.84
C GLY A 212 -13.53 0.77 4.62
N ARG A 213 -12.22 1.00 4.41
CA ARG A 213 -11.63 2.36 4.37
C ARG A 213 -11.02 2.71 3.04
N ILE A 214 -10.10 1.90 2.52
CA ILE A 214 -9.35 2.24 1.29
C ILE A 214 -10.30 2.31 0.08
N ALA A 215 -11.36 1.51 0.06
CA ALA A 215 -12.37 1.59 -1.00
C ALA A 215 -13.11 2.95 -1.05
N LYS A 216 -13.13 3.70 0.07
CA LYS A 216 -13.91 4.94 0.17
C LYS A 216 -13.23 6.09 -0.59
N PRO A 217 -13.97 6.87 -1.39
CA PRO A 217 -13.41 7.98 -2.16
C PRO A 217 -12.60 9.01 -1.36
N TRP A 218 -13.15 9.44 -0.22
CA TRP A 218 -12.54 10.47 0.63
C TRP A 218 -11.14 10.05 1.13
N PHE A 219 -10.89 8.75 1.28
CA PHE A 219 -9.62 8.21 1.75
C PHE A 219 -8.49 8.55 0.77
N TRP A 220 -8.67 8.28 -0.54
CA TRP A 220 -7.69 8.60 -1.57
C TRP A 220 -7.43 10.10 -1.68
N MET A 221 -8.48 10.90 -1.58
CA MET A 221 -8.37 12.36 -1.66
C MET A 221 -7.59 12.91 -0.46
N LYS A 222 -7.93 12.44 0.74
CA LYS A 222 -7.26 12.82 1.98
C LYS A 222 -5.81 12.36 2.01
N LEU A 223 -5.53 11.11 1.59
CA LEU A 223 -4.18 10.58 1.45
C LEU A 223 -3.34 11.45 0.51
N THR A 224 -3.90 11.83 -0.64
CA THR A 224 -3.19 12.68 -1.60
C THR A 224 -2.91 14.06 -1.02
N LEU A 225 -3.86 14.68 -0.32
CA LEU A 225 -3.66 15.94 0.38
C LEU A 225 -2.56 15.86 1.44
N ASP A 226 -2.58 14.82 2.27
CA ASP A 226 -1.61 14.63 3.33
C ASP A 226 -0.19 14.41 2.76
N LEU A 227 -0.08 13.74 1.60
CA LEU A 227 1.18 13.58 0.86
C LEU A 227 1.67 14.89 0.23
N LEU A 228 0.77 15.76 -0.25
CA LEU A 228 1.12 17.07 -0.80
C LEU A 228 1.54 18.08 0.27
N GLY A 229 1.16 17.84 1.53
CA GLY A 229 1.45 18.72 2.66
C GLY A 229 0.71 20.06 2.64
N PRO A 230 0.89 20.87 3.69
CA PRO A 230 0.16 22.13 3.85
C PRO A 230 0.47 23.12 2.71
N PRO A 231 -0.47 24.03 2.38
CA PRO A 231 -0.20 25.07 1.40
C PRO A 231 1.01 25.90 1.80
N PRO A 232 1.85 26.31 0.83
CA PRO A 232 2.93 27.23 1.12
C PRO A 232 2.31 28.50 1.68
N GLU A 233 2.77 28.94 2.87
CA GLU A 233 2.30 30.18 3.47
C GLU A 233 2.48 31.30 2.45
N SER A 234 1.36 31.95 2.09
CA SER A 234 1.38 33.09 1.21
C SER A 234 2.09 34.24 1.95
N ASN A 235 3.40 34.33 1.79
CA ASN A 235 4.16 35.53 2.14
C ASN A 235 3.78 36.64 1.15
N HIS A 236 2.54 37.11 1.25
CA HIS A 236 2.07 38.32 0.60
C HIS A 236 2.76 39.51 1.27
N LYS A 237 4.03 39.74 0.93
CA LYS A 237 4.56 41.09 1.02
C LYS A 237 3.75 41.91 0.00
N PRO A 238 3.04 42.98 0.43
CA PRO A 238 2.32 43.81 -0.52
C PRO A 238 3.31 44.26 -1.58
N ARG A 239 2.95 44.06 -2.85
CA ARG A 239 3.73 44.48 -4.01
C ARG A 239 3.70 46.01 -4.04
N GLN A 240 4.54 46.64 -3.22
CA GLN A 240 4.75 48.06 -3.23
C GLN A 240 5.37 48.38 -4.58
N HIS A 241 4.64 49.11 -5.42
CA HIS A 241 5.19 49.77 -6.58
C HIS A 241 6.06 50.94 -6.10
N GLY A 242 7.20 50.60 -5.50
CA GLY A 242 8.23 51.56 -5.15
C GLY A 242 8.96 52.00 -6.40
N ARG A 243 9.16 53.32 -6.56
CA ARG A 243 10.12 53.86 -7.53
C ARG A 243 11.44 53.11 -7.39
N ILE A 244 12.03 52.69 -8.52
CA ILE A 244 13.32 52.01 -8.54
C ILE A 244 14.40 53.01 -8.12
N THR A 245 14.73 53.01 -6.83
CA THR A 245 15.88 53.75 -6.27
C THR A 245 17.15 52.96 -6.59
N ILE A 246 18.31 53.63 -6.74
CA ILE A 246 19.61 52.97 -7.02
C ILE A 246 19.94 51.89 -5.98
N HIS A 247 19.56 52.07 -4.71
CA HIS A 247 19.65 51.03 -3.69
C HIS A 247 18.80 49.80 -3.98
N GLY A 248 17.61 49.96 -4.60
CA GLY A 248 16.78 48.86 -5.06
C GLY A 248 17.41 48.08 -6.21
N LEU A 249 18.11 48.76 -7.12
CA LEU A 249 18.89 48.12 -8.19
C LEU A 249 20.08 47.32 -7.62
N LEU A 250 20.77 47.88 -6.61
CA LEU A 250 21.87 47.21 -5.90
C LEU A 250 21.37 45.95 -5.18
N ILE A 251 20.24 46.02 -4.47
CA ILE A 251 19.62 44.87 -3.79
C ILE A 251 19.17 43.81 -4.80
N LEU A 252 18.58 44.20 -5.93
CA LEU A 252 18.22 43.28 -7.02
C LEU A 252 19.45 42.60 -7.61
N PHE A 253 20.53 43.35 -7.85
CA PHE A 253 21.78 42.80 -8.37
C PHE A 253 22.41 41.81 -7.39
N LEU A 254 22.54 42.18 -6.11
CA LEU A 254 23.07 41.30 -5.06
C LEU A 254 22.21 40.05 -4.86
N SER A 255 20.88 40.18 -4.87
CA SER A 255 19.96 39.05 -4.78
C SER A 255 20.04 38.14 -6.02
N SER A 256 20.23 38.72 -7.21
CA SER A 256 20.42 37.95 -8.45
C SER A 256 21.75 37.19 -8.43
N VAL A 257 22.83 37.81 -7.95
CA VAL A 257 24.15 37.15 -7.79
C VAL A 257 24.08 36.05 -6.74
N GLN A 258 23.39 36.28 -5.62
CA GLN A 258 23.19 35.27 -4.58
C GLN A 258 22.31 34.11 -5.06
N SER A 259 21.25 34.39 -5.81
CA SER A 259 20.38 33.38 -6.45
C SER A 259 21.16 32.56 -7.48
N LEU A 260 21.96 33.22 -8.32
CA LEU A 260 22.81 32.54 -9.31
C LEU A 260 23.87 31.67 -8.66
N SER A 261 24.50 32.16 -7.58
CA SER A 261 25.49 31.41 -6.80
C SER A 261 24.85 30.21 -6.08
N GLY A 262 23.66 30.41 -5.49
CA GLY A 262 22.88 29.33 -4.88
C GLY A 262 22.44 28.28 -5.90
N PHE A 263 22.03 28.71 -7.09
CA PHE A 263 21.68 27.83 -8.20
C PHE A 263 22.91 27.04 -8.71
N ALA A 264 24.07 27.68 -8.83
CA ALA A 264 25.31 27.00 -9.19
C ALA A 264 25.72 25.95 -8.15
N LEU A 265 25.63 26.27 -6.86
CA LEU A 265 25.88 25.31 -5.77
C LEU A 265 24.85 24.17 -5.77
N PHE A 266 23.58 24.47 -6.04
CA PHE A 266 22.55 23.45 -6.20
C PHE A 266 22.87 22.51 -7.37
N LEU A 267 23.30 23.04 -8.53
CA LEU A 267 23.72 22.21 -9.66
C LEU A 267 24.94 21.35 -9.32
N ILE A 268 25.94 21.91 -8.63
CA ILE A 268 27.10 21.13 -8.18
C ILE A 268 26.66 20.01 -7.23
N ALA A 269 25.81 20.32 -6.24
CA ALA A 269 25.27 19.33 -5.31
C ALA A 269 24.44 18.26 -6.03
N LEU A 270 23.66 18.65 -7.05
CA LEU A 270 22.88 17.73 -7.87
C LEU A 270 23.80 16.80 -8.68
N VAL A 271 24.86 17.32 -9.30
CA VAL A 271 25.86 16.52 -10.01
C VAL A 271 26.60 15.58 -9.06
N GLN A 272 26.99 16.06 -7.88
CA GLN A 272 27.65 15.23 -6.87
C GLN A 272 26.73 14.11 -6.36
N SER A 273 25.48 14.44 -6.06
CA SER A 273 24.48 13.47 -5.59
C SER A 273 24.15 12.43 -6.66
N THR A 274 23.96 12.85 -7.91
CA THR A 274 23.72 11.93 -9.03
C THR A 274 24.93 11.04 -9.31
N TYR A 275 26.14 11.58 -9.25
CA TYR A 275 27.37 10.80 -9.40
C TYR A 275 27.50 9.75 -8.28
N ALA A 276 27.28 10.15 -7.02
CA ALA A 276 27.30 9.24 -5.88
C ALA A 276 26.27 8.12 -6.01
N LEU A 277 25.05 8.43 -6.47
CA LEU A 277 23.99 7.46 -6.72
C LEU A 277 24.35 6.49 -7.85
N VAL A 278 24.90 6.99 -8.95
CA VAL A 278 25.33 6.13 -10.07
C VAL A 278 26.41 5.17 -9.62
N LEU A 279 27.39 5.64 -8.83
CA LEU A 279 28.42 4.79 -8.26
C LEU A 279 27.84 3.76 -7.28
N SER A 280 26.89 4.14 -6.42
CA SER A 280 26.29 3.20 -5.46
C SER A 280 25.48 2.11 -6.16
N VAL A 281 24.73 2.47 -7.22
CA VAL A 281 23.98 1.52 -8.06
C VAL A 281 24.91 0.65 -8.90
N ALA A 282 26.04 1.20 -9.37
CA ALA A 282 27.02 0.42 -10.12
C ALA A 282 27.74 -0.59 -9.22
N ALA A 283 28.03 -0.20 -7.97
CA ALA A 283 28.69 -1.03 -6.97
C ALA A 283 27.78 -2.11 -6.36
N SER A 284 26.45 -1.94 -6.42
CA SER A 284 25.51 -2.98 -5.98
C SER A 284 25.55 -4.17 -6.95
N SER A 285 26.29 -5.19 -6.56
CA SER A 285 26.46 -6.45 -7.30
C SER A 285 25.64 -7.61 -6.71
N ASP A 286 25.16 -7.48 -5.47
CA ASP A 286 24.44 -8.54 -4.74
C ASP A 286 22.91 -8.50 -4.91
N MET A 287 22.37 -7.69 -5.83
CA MET A 287 20.92 -7.63 -5.99
C MET A 287 20.40 -8.88 -6.72
N PRO A 288 19.25 -9.44 -6.29
CA PRO A 288 18.64 -10.56 -6.98
C PRO A 288 18.34 -10.21 -8.45
N PRO A 289 18.45 -11.17 -9.37
CA PRO A 289 18.04 -10.96 -10.75
C PRO A 289 16.54 -10.65 -10.81
N MET A 290 16.17 -9.63 -11.58
CA MET A 290 14.77 -9.27 -11.79
C MET A 290 14.12 -10.27 -12.78
N PRO A 291 12.88 -10.73 -12.50
CA PRO A 291 12.16 -11.68 -13.38
C PRO A 291 11.68 -11.01 -14.68
N TYR A 292 11.55 -9.69 -14.69
CA TYR A 292 11.04 -8.91 -15.81
C TYR A 292 12.18 -8.24 -16.60
N SER A 293 12.19 -8.43 -17.93
CA SER A 293 13.22 -7.91 -18.84
C SER A 293 12.85 -6.57 -19.52
N GLY A 294 11.63 -6.06 -19.30
CA GLY A 294 11.16 -4.81 -19.89
C GLY A 294 11.54 -3.57 -19.07
N SER A 295 10.95 -2.42 -19.44
CA SER A 295 11.10 -1.17 -18.68
C SER A 295 10.21 -1.18 -17.45
N LEU A 296 10.80 -1.06 -16.25
CA LEU A 296 10.07 -0.94 -14.98
C LEU A 296 9.37 0.43 -14.82
N THR A 297 9.69 1.42 -15.64
CA THR A 297 9.16 2.79 -15.51
C THR A 297 8.08 3.13 -16.50
N LYS A 298 8.04 2.44 -17.64
CA LYS A 298 7.04 2.68 -18.69
C LYS A 298 5.60 2.61 -18.17
N PRO A 299 5.19 1.60 -17.38
CA PRO A 299 3.82 1.53 -16.85
C PRO A 299 3.46 2.73 -15.97
N SER A 300 4.39 3.24 -15.17
CA SER A 300 4.18 4.46 -14.38
C SER A 300 3.94 5.70 -15.25
N ILE A 301 4.62 5.80 -16.40
CA ILE A 301 4.42 6.89 -17.36
C ILE A 301 3.07 6.75 -18.06
N ASP A 302 2.70 5.52 -18.43
CA ASP A 302 1.42 5.22 -19.09
C ASP A 302 0.24 5.59 -18.17
N VAL A 303 0.29 5.21 -16.89
CA VAL A 303 -0.75 5.61 -15.92
C VAL A 303 -0.78 7.12 -15.69
N ILE A 304 0.36 7.81 -15.57
CA ILE A 304 0.37 9.29 -15.45
C ILE A 304 -0.25 9.94 -16.69
N ALA A 305 0.09 9.43 -17.88
CA ALA A 305 -0.47 9.91 -19.14
C ALA A 305 -1.98 9.69 -19.20
N GLN A 306 -2.46 8.57 -18.67
CA GLN A 306 -3.87 8.26 -18.59
C GLN A 306 -4.57 9.15 -17.56
N VAL A 307 -4.08 9.25 -16.32
CA VAL A 307 -4.65 10.10 -15.26
C VAL A 307 -4.82 11.55 -15.74
N LEU A 308 -3.78 12.13 -16.35
CA LEU A 308 -3.79 13.52 -16.81
C LEU A 308 -4.38 13.71 -18.23
N SER A 309 -4.89 12.65 -18.86
CA SER A 309 -5.44 12.69 -20.23
C SER A 309 -4.47 13.29 -21.26
N LEU A 310 -3.16 13.05 -21.11
CA LEU A 310 -2.13 13.69 -21.93
C LEU A 310 -2.25 13.34 -23.42
N ARG A 311 -2.75 12.13 -23.72
CA ARG A 311 -2.93 11.63 -25.09
C ARG A 311 -4.02 12.37 -25.88
N ASN A 312 -4.91 13.11 -25.20
CA ASN A 312 -5.98 13.86 -25.86
C ASN A 312 -5.49 15.19 -26.44
N ARG A 313 -4.25 15.60 -26.14
CA ARG A 313 -3.69 16.91 -26.51
C ARG A 313 -2.40 16.73 -27.28
N ASN A 314 -2.26 17.39 -28.42
CA ASN A 314 -1.06 17.29 -29.26
C ASN A 314 0.21 17.70 -28.51
N THR A 315 0.17 18.82 -27.77
CA THR A 315 1.32 19.34 -27.01
C THR A 315 1.77 18.34 -25.95
N SER A 316 0.84 17.85 -25.13
CA SER A 316 1.13 16.89 -24.06
C SER A 316 1.56 15.53 -24.62
N THR A 317 1.02 15.13 -25.78
CA THR A 317 1.44 13.91 -26.51
C THR A 317 2.87 14.03 -27.05
N ALA A 318 3.27 15.20 -27.54
CA ALA A 318 4.66 15.44 -27.97
C ALA A 318 5.63 15.35 -26.79
N VAL A 319 5.26 15.92 -25.63
CA VAL A 319 6.03 15.81 -24.38
C VAL A 319 6.12 14.37 -23.90
N LEU A 320 5.01 13.64 -23.93
CA LEU A 320 4.96 12.22 -23.58
C LEU A 320 5.83 11.38 -24.53
N SER A 321 5.81 11.67 -25.83
CA SER A 321 6.67 11.00 -26.80
C SER A 321 8.16 11.24 -26.54
N LEU A 322 8.52 12.45 -26.10
CA LEU A 322 9.89 12.77 -25.68
C LEU A 322 10.24 12.06 -24.37
N SER A 323 9.34 12.01 -23.39
CA SER A 323 9.59 11.32 -22.12
C SER A 323 9.83 9.83 -22.32
N TYR A 324 9.07 9.15 -23.18
CA TYR A 324 9.34 7.74 -23.51
C TYR A 324 10.72 7.52 -24.11
N ARG A 325 11.21 8.44 -24.96
CA ARG A 325 12.55 8.33 -25.56
C ARG A 325 13.64 8.50 -24.50
N ILE A 326 13.48 9.48 -23.60
CA ILE A 326 14.40 9.72 -22.49
C ILE A 326 14.43 8.51 -21.56
N VAL A 327 13.26 8.00 -21.18
CA VAL A 327 13.13 6.86 -20.28
C VAL A 327 13.71 5.60 -20.92
N ARG A 328 13.41 5.33 -22.18
CA ARG A 328 14.00 4.20 -22.92
C ARG A 328 15.53 4.28 -23.00
N PHE A 329 16.08 5.49 -23.13
CA PHE A 329 17.52 5.69 -23.09
C PHE A 329 18.10 5.42 -21.68
N LEU A 330 17.35 5.75 -20.63
CA LEU A 330 17.76 5.55 -19.23
C LEU A 330 17.39 4.17 -18.67
N ASP A 331 16.61 3.35 -19.37
CA ASP A 331 16.11 2.04 -18.90
C ASP A 331 17.20 1.14 -18.28
N PRO A 332 18.41 0.97 -18.87
CA PRO A 332 19.44 0.13 -18.26
C PRO A 332 19.87 0.61 -16.87
N PHE A 333 19.86 1.93 -16.66
CA PHE A 333 20.14 2.53 -15.35
C PHE A 333 18.91 2.46 -14.44
N LEU A 334 17.72 2.81 -14.93
CA LEU A 334 16.47 2.80 -14.15
C LEU A 334 16.12 1.40 -13.64
N ASN A 335 16.33 0.37 -14.47
CA ASN A 335 16.10 -1.03 -14.10
C ASN A 335 17.05 -1.53 -13.00
N ARG A 336 18.20 -0.87 -12.79
CA ARG A 336 19.10 -1.13 -11.64
C ARG A 336 18.80 -0.20 -10.47
N LEU A 337 18.46 1.05 -10.75
CA LEU A 337 18.17 2.06 -9.74
C LEU A 337 16.91 1.70 -8.94
N ILE A 338 15.83 1.27 -9.59
CA ILE A 338 14.56 1.01 -8.91
C ILE A 338 14.68 -0.09 -7.85
N PRO A 339 15.22 -1.30 -8.15
CA PRO A 339 15.45 -2.29 -7.12
C PRO A 339 16.41 -1.80 -6.04
N TYR A 340 17.45 -1.05 -6.41
CA TYR A 340 18.39 -0.47 -5.43
C TYR A 340 17.65 0.47 -4.46
N LEU A 341 16.81 1.38 -4.96
CA LEU A 341 16.02 2.27 -4.12
C LEU A 341 15.04 1.48 -3.26
N PHE A 342 14.39 0.45 -3.81
CA PHE A 342 13.49 -0.41 -3.06
C PHE A 342 14.22 -1.05 -1.85
N TYR A 343 15.33 -1.74 -2.08
CA TYR A 343 16.08 -2.36 -0.97
C TYR A 343 16.75 -1.35 -0.03
N THR A 344 17.04 -0.13 -0.51
CA THR A 344 17.63 0.94 0.32
C THR A 344 16.59 1.61 1.22
N TYR A 345 15.36 1.81 0.75
CA TYR A 345 14.33 2.59 1.45
C TYR A 345 13.25 1.76 2.12
N VAL A 346 13.07 0.49 1.73
CA VAL A 346 12.22 -0.46 2.47
C VAL A 346 13.01 -0.93 3.71
N THR A 347 13.10 -0.04 4.69
CA THR A 347 13.83 -0.29 5.95
C THR A 347 12.86 -0.68 7.08
N PRO A 348 13.37 -1.29 8.17
CA PRO A 348 12.57 -1.54 9.37
C PRO A 348 11.86 -0.29 9.89
N GLU A 349 12.48 0.89 9.83
CA GLU A 349 11.87 2.15 10.28
C GLU A 349 10.67 2.56 9.42
N PHE A 350 10.73 2.31 8.12
CA PHE A 350 9.59 2.54 7.23
C PHE A 350 8.44 1.58 7.58
N LEU A 351 8.74 0.29 7.70
CA LEU A 351 7.75 -0.72 8.07
C LEU A 351 7.13 -0.44 9.46
N LEU A 352 7.94 0.03 10.41
CA LEU A 352 7.48 0.44 11.74
C LEU A 352 6.43 1.58 11.66
N LYS A 353 6.66 2.57 10.79
CA LYS A 353 5.69 3.65 10.54
C LYS A 353 4.39 3.10 9.98
N VAL A 354 4.48 2.15 9.03
CA VAL A 354 3.31 1.49 8.44
C VAL A 354 2.53 0.72 9.51
N VAL A 355 3.19 -0.13 10.31
CA VAL A 355 2.54 -0.91 11.39
C VAL A 355 1.86 0.01 12.41
N ARG A 356 2.52 1.10 12.81
CA ARG A 356 1.93 2.09 13.74
C ARG A 356 0.71 2.76 13.14
N LEU A 357 0.77 3.16 11.87
CA LEU A 357 -0.36 3.76 11.18
C LEU A 357 -1.53 2.77 11.07
N SER A 358 -1.27 1.51 10.72
CA SER A 358 -2.29 0.46 10.69
C SER A 358 -2.92 0.23 12.06
N LYS A 359 -2.11 0.21 13.13
CA LYS A 359 -2.58 0.07 14.52
C LYS A 359 -3.49 1.21 14.93
N THR A 360 -3.09 2.47 14.71
CA THR A 360 -3.91 3.64 15.09
C THR A 360 -5.17 3.76 14.24
N THR A 361 -5.11 3.28 12.99
CA THR A 361 -6.26 3.22 12.08
C THR A 361 -7.27 2.19 12.58
N LEU A 362 -6.86 0.93 12.82
CA LEU A 362 -7.77 -0.15 13.26
C LEU A 362 -8.26 -0.02 14.70
N PHE A 363 -7.36 0.37 15.59
CA PHE A 363 -7.59 0.40 17.04
C PHE A 363 -7.32 1.81 17.58
N PRO A 364 -8.17 2.80 17.25
CA PRO A 364 -8.02 4.15 17.76
C PRO A 364 -8.05 4.16 19.29
N ASN A 365 -7.34 5.11 19.91
CA ASN A 365 -7.21 5.24 21.38
C ASN A 365 -6.61 4.02 22.10
N ASN A 366 -5.73 3.25 21.43
CA ASN A 366 -5.05 2.06 21.98
C ASN A 366 -6.01 0.97 22.51
N GLY A 367 -7.22 0.85 21.95
CA GLY A 367 -8.14 -0.20 22.39
C GLY A 367 -9.45 -0.31 21.62
N TYR A 368 -9.95 -1.54 21.57
CA TYR A 368 -11.34 -1.85 21.28
C TYR A 368 -12.15 -1.96 22.60
N PRO A 369 -13.43 -1.54 22.66
CA PRO A 369 -14.21 -0.87 21.62
C PRO A 369 -13.95 0.64 21.68
N GLY A 370 -13.06 1.15 20.83
CA GLY A 370 -13.03 2.58 20.51
C GLY A 370 -14.30 2.95 19.74
N PRO A 371 -14.68 4.24 19.70
CA PRO A 371 -15.78 4.66 18.83
C PRO A 371 -15.49 4.19 17.40
N PRO A 372 -16.48 3.66 16.68
CA PRO A 372 -16.32 3.33 15.27
C PRO A 372 -15.77 4.56 14.55
N PHE A 373 -14.92 4.33 13.54
CA PHE A 373 -14.41 5.42 12.72
C PHE A 373 -15.61 6.22 12.18
N GLU A 374 -15.67 7.51 12.53
CA GLU A 374 -16.68 8.41 12.00
C GLU A 374 -16.27 8.77 10.58
N GLU A 375 -17.02 8.26 9.60
CA GLU A 375 -16.82 8.67 8.21
C GLU A 375 -17.03 10.19 8.10
N PRO A 376 -16.13 10.92 7.40
CA PRO A 376 -16.32 12.35 7.21
C PRO A 376 -17.70 12.64 6.65
N SER A 377 -18.35 13.69 7.13
CA SER A 377 -19.66 14.07 6.65
C SER A 377 -19.62 14.39 5.15
N VAL A 378 -20.77 14.37 4.46
CA VAL A 378 -20.81 14.69 3.02
C VAL A 378 -20.22 16.08 2.74
N GLU A 379 -20.47 17.04 3.63
CA GLU A 379 -19.90 18.40 3.55
C GLU A 379 -18.38 18.37 3.71
N GLU A 380 -17.86 17.64 4.69
CA GLU A 380 -16.41 17.47 4.89
C GLU A 380 -15.74 16.76 3.70
N GLN A 381 -16.41 15.78 3.09
CA GLN A 381 -15.90 15.10 1.90
C GLN A 381 -15.83 16.06 0.70
N MET A 382 -16.81 16.95 0.55
CA MET A 382 -16.78 18.00 -0.47
C MET A 382 -15.65 18.99 -0.22
N ASP A 383 -15.43 19.38 1.04
CA ASP A 383 -14.32 20.27 1.43
C ASP A 383 -12.96 19.63 1.16
N ILE A 384 -12.78 18.34 1.50
CA ILE A 384 -11.56 17.58 1.20
C ILE A 384 -11.32 17.58 -0.31
N ARG A 385 -12.35 17.32 -1.12
CA ARG A 385 -12.22 17.33 -2.57
C ARG A 385 -11.84 18.71 -3.10
N PHE A 386 -12.52 19.76 -2.65
CA PHE A 386 -12.24 21.13 -3.06
C PHE A 386 -10.81 21.55 -2.71
N GLN A 387 -10.36 21.25 -1.48
CA GLN A 387 -8.99 21.50 -1.05
C GLN A 387 -7.98 20.75 -1.93
N LEU A 388 -8.25 19.50 -2.30
CA LEU A 388 -7.37 18.73 -3.18
C LEU A 388 -7.26 19.36 -4.57
N GLU A 389 -8.38 19.76 -5.19
CA GLU A 389 -8.39 20.43 -6.49
C GLU A 389 -7.52 21.70 -6.48
N GLU A 390 -7.67 22.54 -5.47
CA GLU A 390 -6.88 23.76 -5.30
C GLU A 390 -5.40 23.48 -5.04
N ARG A 391 -5.07 22.49 -4.20
CA ARG A 391 -3.68 22.12 -3.91
C ARG A 391 -2.97 21.57 -5.14
N LEU A 392 -3.64 20.75 -5.95
CA LEU A 392 -3.06 20.23 -7.20
C LEU A 392 -2.78 21.33 -8.22
N LEU A 393 -3.64 22.36 -8.28
CA LEU A 393 -3.40 23.55 -9.12
C LEU A 393 -2.18 24.35 -8.63
N GLN A 394 -2.00 24.48 -7.31
CA GLN A 394 -0.90 25.26 -6.71
C GLN A 394 0.46 24.57 -6.80
N VAL A 395 0.50 23.25 -6.66
CA VAL A 395 1.75 22.47 -6.61
C VAL A 395 2.47 22.46 -7.95
N MET A 396 1.72 22.61 -9.04
CA MET A 396 2.27 22.45 -10.37
C MET A 396 2.78 23.79 -10.95
N PRO A 397 4.06 23.89 -11.35
CA PRO A 397 4.62 25.12 -11.91
C PRO A 397 3.85 25.62 -13.13
N GLY A 398 3.69 26.94 -13.27
CA GLY A 398 2.84 27.55 -14.30
C GLY A 398 3.13 27.06 -15.73
N PHE A 399 4.41 26.92 -16.11
CA PHE A 399 4.81 26.37 -17.42
C PHE A 399 4.42 24.89 -17.59
N LEU A 400 4.72 24.05 -16.60
CA LEU A 400 4.35 22.63 -16.63
C LEU A 400 2.84 22.45 -16.65
N GLY A 401 2.10 23.34 -15.98
CA GLY A 401 0.64 23.30 -16.02
C GLY A 401 0.04 23.64 -17.36
N THR A 402 0.58 24.65 -18.03
CA THR A 402 0.18 24.99 -19.41
C THR A 402 0.48 23.82 -20.37
N LEU A 403 1.62 23.16 -20.17
CA LEU A 403 2.12 22.12 -21.06
C LEU A 403 1.42 20.75 -20.86
N LEU A 404 1.19 20.37 -19.61
CA LEU A 404 0.66 19.05 -19.24
C LEU A 404 -0.86 19.05 -19.04
N LEU A 405 -1.41 20.04 -18.33
CA LEU A 405 -2.84 20.06 -18.00
C LEU A 405 -3.68 20.85 -19.00
N GLY A 406 -3.12 21.88 -19.63
CA GLY A 406 -3.80 22.65 -20.68
C GLY A 406 -3.49 24.13 -20.63
N SER A 407 -3.73 24.83 -21.74
CA SER A 407 -3.31 26.22 -21.93
C SER A 407 -4.10 27.24 -21.12
N THR A 408 -5.36 26.94 -20.78
CA THR A 408 -6.25 27.84 -20.04
C THR A 408 -6.52 27.30 -18.64
N GLU A 409 -6.75 28.21 -17.69
CA GLU A 409 -7.02 27.83 -16.30
C GLU A 409 -8.22 26.90 -16.17
N GLU A 410 -9.29 27.15 -16.92
CA GLU A 410 -10.50 26.30 -16.93
C GLU A 410 -10.19 24.86 -17.38
N VAL A 411 -9.41 24.70 -18.44
CA VAL A 411 -9.02 23.36 -18.93
C VAL A 411 -8.12 22.65 -17.93
N ARG A 412 -7.23 23.38 -17.23
CA ARG A 412 -6.41 22.79 -16.17
C ARG A 412 -7.25 22.29 -15.01
N ARG A 413 -8.21 23.10 -14.56
CA ARG A 413 -9.16 22.72 -13.50
C ARG A 413 -10.00 21.52 -13.89
N GLN A 414 -10.52 21.50 -15.13
CA GLN A 414 -11.25 20.34 -15.63
C GLN A 414 -10.38 19.08 -15.70
N THR A 415 -9.12 19.19 -16.13
CA THR A 415 -8.21 18.04 -16.18
C THR A 415 -7.94 17.45 -14.80
N ILE A 416 -7.83 18.29 -13.77
CA ILE A 416 -7.66 17.83 -12.39
C ILE A 416 -8.92 17.14 -11.90
N ARG A 417 -10.11 17.67 -12.21
CA ARG A 417 -11.39 17.01 -11.90
C ARG A 417 -11.46 15.63 -12.57
N ASP A 418 -11.18 15.56 -13.86
CA ASP A 418 -11.16 14.31 -14.64
C ASP A 418 -10.09 13.31 -14.17
N ALA A 419 -9.06 13.78 -13.45
CA ALA A 419 -8.03 12.95 -12.83
C ALA A 419 -8.47 12.38 -11.47
N ILE A 420 -9.33 13.08 -10.75
CA ILE A 420 -9.86 12.66 -9.43
C ILE A 420 -11.12 11.79 -9.58
N ASP A 421 -11.94 12.04 -10.61
CA ASP A 421 -13.24 11.39 -10.81
C ASP A 421 -13.20 9.85 -10.77
N PRO A 422 -12.23 9.15 -11.39
CA PRO A 422 -12.21 7.68 -11.37
C PRO A 422 -12.03 7.06 -9.99
N LEU A 423 -11.52 7.83 -9.01
CA LEU A 423 -11.38 7.41 -7.61
C LEU A 423 -12.56 7.88 -6.74
N SER A 424 -13.53 8.56 -7.34
CA SER A 424 -14.68 9.15 -6.64
C SER A 424 -15.83 8.16 -6.41
N SER A 425 -15.75 6.94 -6.94
CA SER A 425 -16.76 5.89 -6.79
C SER A 425 -16.23 4.74 -5.94
N ARG A 426 -16.87 4.49 -4.79
CA ARG A 426 -16.54 3.34 -3.93
C ARG A 426 -16.65 2.03 -4.71
N LEU A 427 -17.72 1.86 -5.49
CA LEU A 427 -17.99 0.63 -6.23
C LEU A 427 -16.86 0.35 -7.23
N CYS A 428 -16.39 1.36 -7.96
CA CYS A 428 -15.28 1.19 -8.88
C CYS A 428 -13.97 0.90 -8.13
N ASN A 429 -13.69 1.62 -7.04
CA ASN A 429 -12.47 1.41 -6.25
C ASN A 429 -12.36 -0.01 -5.67
N ILE A 430 -13.48 -0.66 -5.34
CA ILE A 430 -13.47 -2.05 -4.84
C ILE A 430 -12.92 -3.02 -5.89
N HIS A 431 -13.22 -2.83 -7.17
CA HIS A 431 -12.64 -3.65 -8.24
C HIS A 431 -11.12 -3.49 -8.29
N LEU A 432 -10.63 -2.25 -8.31
CA LEU A 432 -9.19 -1.98 -8.27
C LEU A 432 -8.53 -2.66 -7.07
N LEU A 433 -9.12 -2.56 -5.87
CA LEU A 433 -8.59 -3.19 -4.67
C LEU A 433 -8.60 -4.72 -4.71
N MET A 434 -9.64 -5.33 -5.28
CA MET A 434 -9.68 -6.79 -5.46
C MET A 434 -8.60 -7.27 -6.44
N PHE A 435 -8.42 -6.59 -7.58
CA PHE A 435 -7.36 -6.97 -8.53
C PHE A 435 -5.96 -6.76 -7.94
N LEU A 436 -5.74 -5.68 -7.18
CA LEU A 436 -4.48 -5.47 -6.46
C LEU A 436 -4.25 -6.54 -5.38
N PHE A 437 -5.31 -6.99 -4.71
CA PHE A 437 -5.24 -8.08 -3.74
C PHE A 437 -4.88 -9.40 -4.41
N ASP A 438 -5.56 -9.78 -5.50
CA ASP A 438 -5.28 -11.00 -6.24
C ASP A 438 -3.85 -11.00 -6.79
N ASP A 439 -3.41 -9.88 -7.37
CA ASP A 439 -2.04 -9.69 -7.86
C ASP A 439 -1.01 -9.83 -6.73
N LEU A 440 -1.26 -9.22 -5.56
CA LEU A 440 -0.38 -9.33 -4.40
C LEU A 440 -0.30 -10.77 -3.87
N VAL A 441 -1.45 -11.45 -3.76
CA VAL A 441 -1.51 -12.84 -3.30
C VAL A 441 -0.75 -13.75 -4.26
N LEU A 442 -0.96 -13.63 -5.57
CA LEU A 442 -0.27 -14.44 -6.58
C LEU A 442 1.21 -14.08 -6.70
N THR A 443 1.59 -12.84 -6.41
CA THR A 443 3.00 -12.42 -6.37
C THR A 443 3.75 -13.07 -5.20
N ILE A 444 3.12 -13.17 -4.03
CA ILE A 444 3.74 -13.78 -2.82
C ILE A 444 3.60 -15.31 -2.85
N PHE A 445 2.50 -15.82 -3.40
CA PHE A 445 2.15 -17.23 -3.48
C PHE A 445 1.83 -17.64 -4.93
N PRO A 446 2.84 -17.69 -5.82
CA PRO A 446 2.63 -18.05 -7.23
C PRO A 446 2.05 -19.47 -7.40
N ASP A 447 2.32 -20.35 -6.44
CA ASP A 447 1.81 -21.73 -6.36
C ASP A 447 0.27 -21.80 -6.20
N LEU A 448 -0.41 -20.68 -5.92
CA LEU A 448 -1.88 -20.60 -5.90
C LEU A 448 -2.49 -20.31 -7.28
N GLY A 449 -1.66 -19.92 -8.26
CA GLY A 449 -2.09 -19.72 -9.63
C GLY A 449 -2.32 -21.03 -10.36
N LEU A 450 -2.92 -20.95 -11.55
CA LEU A 450 -3.24 -22.10 -12.42
C LEU A 450 -2.02 -22.93 -12.89
N ASN A 451 -0.80 -22.52 -12.55
CA ASN A 451 0.45 -23.18 -12.95
C ASN A 451 1.09 -24.00 -11.82
N ASP A 452 0.34 -24.39 -10.78
CA ASP A 452 0.87 -25.29 -9.75
C ASP A 452 1.29 -26.63 -10.38
N PRO A 453 2.58 -27.00 -10.42
CA PRO A 453 2.99 -28.33 -10.86
C PRO A 453 2.36 -29.44 -10.01
N ALA A 454 1.92 -29.15 -8.78
CA ALA A 454 1.18 -30.10 -7.95
C ALA A 454 -0.24 -30.39 -8.46
N SER A 455 -0.87 -29.45 -9.19
CA SER A 455 -2.17 -29.69 -9.83
C SER A 455 -2.08 -30.67 -11.00
N ASN A 456 -0.89 -30.83 -11.60
CA ASN A 456 -0.63 -31.80 -12.66
C ASN A 456 -0.32 -33.20 -12.12
N THR A 457 0.14 -33.33 -10.87
CA THR A 457 0.43 -34.65 -10.26
C THR A 457 -0.80 -35.38 -9.73
N ASP A 458 -1.91 -34.67 -9.50
CA ASP A 458 -3.16 -35.29 -9.00
C ASP A 458 -4.07 -35.81 -10.13
N MET A 459 -3.73 -35.57 -11.40
CA MET A 459 -4.51 -36.01 -12.57
C MET A 459 -3.91 -37.21 -13.33
N ASP A 460 -2.71 -37.68 -12.99
CA ASP A 460 -2.06 -38.83 -13.67
C ASP A 460 -2.30 -40.19 -12.96
N GLY A 461 -3.28 -40.22 -12.05
CA GLY A 461 -3.58 -41.36 -11.19
C GLY A 461 -4.94 -42.00 -11.44
N SER A 462 -5.41 -42.15 -12.68
CA SER A 462 -6.46 -43.13 -13.04
C SER A 462 -6.90 -43.04 -14.51
N VAL A 463 -6.06 -43.52 -15.44
CA VAL A 463 -6.58 -44.05 -16.72
C VAL A 463 -5.93 -45.40 -16.94
N GLU A 464 -6.62 -46.46 -16.51
CA GLU A 464 -6.30 -47.83 -16.92
C GLU A 464 -6.46 -47.94 -18.44
N ASP A 465 -5.39 -48.46 -19.07
CA ASP A 465 -5.37 -48.96 -20.43
C ASP A 465 -6.58 -49.86 -20.71
N ARG A 466 -7.39 -49.47 -21.70
CA ARG A 466 -8.14 -50.41 -22.51
C ARG A 466 -7.86 -50.16 -23.98
N ASP A 467 -6.93 -50.97 -24.47
CA ASP A 467 -6.71 -51.25 -25.89
C ASP A 467 -8.04 -51.42 -26.65
N GLY A 468 -8.17 -50.67 -27.73
CA GLY A 468 -9.32 -50.67 -28.62
C GLY A 468 -8.98 -50.03 -29.95
N SER A 469 -8.06 -50.67 -30.68
CA SER A 469 -7.68 -50.30 -32.05
C SER A 469 -8.92 -50.12 -32.95
N LEU A 470 -9.06 -48.94 -33.56
CA LEU A 470 -9.90 -48.75 -34.74
C LEU A 470 -9.14 -47.89 -35.76
N THR A 471 -8.51 -48.58 -36.71
CA THR A 471 -8.03 -48.03 -37.99
C THR A 471 -9.20 -47.50 -38.83
N PRO A 472 -9.04 -46.38 -39.56
CA PRO A 472 -10.06 -45.89 -40.48
C PRO A 472 -10.06 -46.71 -41.78
N PRO A 473 -11.21 -46.91 -42.45
CA PRO A 473 -11.26 -47.62 -43.73
C PRO A 473 -10.93 -46.67 -44.90
N ASP A 474 -10.11 -47.17 -45.83
CA ASP A 474 -9.79 -46.55 -47.12
C ASP A 474 -11.00 -46.54 -48.10
N PRO A 475 -11.04 -45.60 -49.07
CA PRO A 475 -12.14 -45.45 -50.01
C PRO A 475 -11.87 -46.14 -51.36
N LEU A 476 -12.78 -47.03 -51.79
CA LEU A 476 -12.82 -47.69 -53.12
C LEU A 476 -14.31 -47.95 -53.42
N PHE A 477 -14.98 -47.57 -54.51
CA PHE A 477 -14.67 -47.11 -55.88
C PHE A 477 -15.89 -46.28 -56.44
N PRO A 478 -15.75 -45.60 -57.60
CA PRO A 478 -16.78 -44.82 -58.33
C PRO A 478 -17.43 -45.67 -59.47
N PRO A 479 -18.24 -45.13 -60.42
CA PRO A 479 -18.79 -43.79 -60.61
C PRO A 479 -20.29 -43.64 -60.32
#